data_AF-A0A1I2HTI5-F1
#
_entry.id   AF-A0A1I2HTI5-F1
#
_cell.length_a   1.000
_cell.length_b   1.000
_cell.length_c   1.000
_cell.angle_alpha   90.00
_cell.angle_beta   90.00
_cell.angle_gamma   90.00
#
_symmetry.space_group_name_H-M   'P 1'
#
loop_
_entity.id
_entity.type
_entity.pdbx_description
1 polymer ?
#
loop_
_entity_poly.entity_id
_entity_poly.type
_entity_poly.pdbx_seq_one_letter_code
_entity_poly.pdbx_strand_id
1 'polypeptide(L)'
;MHLTLKPVDVPFKVGDTVWVDQPFGATHEFPYFQGIIMQIILDGSLANTLLIRQPKETHELVITSAVYGLKPMGEHTGEARVNVTVQLLPHRTSLFATKEELMDYQNQLHNE
;
A
#
# COMPACT_ATOMS: atom_id res chain seq x y z
N MET A 1 -31.10 10.80 -2.59
CA MET A 1 -29.71 10.68 -3.07
C MET A 1 -28.93 9.88 -2.05
N HIS A 2 -28.36 8.75 -2.45
CA HIS A 2 -27.59 7.87 -1.55
C HIS A 2 -26.16 7.74 -2.07
N LEU A 3 -25.20 7.95 -1.18
CA LEU A 3 -23.79 7.64 -1.42
C LEU A 3 -23.53 6.24 -0.86
N THR A 4 -23.01 5.34 -1.69
CA THR A 4 -22.63 4.00 -1.26
C THR A 4 -21.11 3.87 -1.30
N LEU A 5 -20.53 3.52 -0.15
CA LEU A 5 -19.13 3.14 -0.04
C LEU A 5 -19.01 1.63 -0.26
N LYS A 6 -18.22 1.21 -1.24
CA LYS A 6 -17.88 -0.21 -1.39
C LYS A 6 -16.78 -0.57 -0.39
N PRO A 7 -16.98 -1.59 0.46
CA PRO A 7 -15.89 -2.12 1.29
C PRO A 7 -14.74 -2.55 0.37
N VAL A 8 -13.52 -2.18 0.74
CA VAL A 8 -12.30 -2.67 0.10
C VAL A 8 -11.48 -3.40 1.15
N ASP A 9 -10.98 -4.57 0.81
CA ASP A 9 -10.08 -5.31 1.69
C ASP A 9 -8.70 -4.65 1.68
N VAL A 10 -8.23 -4.29 2.87
CA VAL A 10 -6.90 -3.73 3.09
C VAL A 10 -6.05 -4.83 3.72
N PRO A 11 -4.99 -5.32 3.05
CA PRO A 11 -4.30 -6.56 3.39
C PRO A 11 -3.56 -6.52 4.74
N PHE A 12 -3.13 -5.35 5.21
CA PHE A 12 -2.38 -5.18 6.45
C PHE A 12 -3.00 -4.11 7.34
N LYS A 13 -2.70 -4.16 8.63
CA LYS A 13 -3.23 -3.28 9.67
C LYS A 13 -2.13 -2.46 10.32
N VAL A 14 -2.52 -1.39 11.01
CA VAL A 14 -1.60 -0.62 11.86
C VAL A 14 -1.08 -1.52 12.98
N GLY A 15 0.24 -1.50 13.19
CA GLY A 15 0.95 -2.36 14.14
C GLY A 15 1.53 -3.62 13.51
N ASP A 16 1.09 -4.02 12.31
CA ASP A 16 1.67 -5.17 11.63
C ASP A 16 3.11 -4.88 11.20
N THR A 17 3.96 -5.90 11.30
CA THR A 17 5.31 -5.89 10.75
C THR A 17 5.28 -6.54 9.38
N VAL A 18 5.85 -5.86 8.39
CA VAL A 18 5.83 -6.27 6.99
C VAL A 18 7.21 -6.15 6.36
N TRP A 19 7.42 -6.95 5.32
CA TRP A 19 8.54 -6.81 4.39
C TRP A 19 8.09 -6.02 3.18
N VAL A 20 8.90 -5.06 2.77
CA VAL A 20 8.59 -4.10 1.71
C VAL A 20 9.50 -4.34 0.52
N ASP A 21 8.90 -4.63 -0.63
CA ASP A 21 9.62 -4.78 -1.91
C ASP A 21 9.87 -3.41 -2.54
N GLN A 22 10.70 -2.61 -1.88
CA GLN A 22 11.16 -1.32 -2.38
C GLN A 22 12.60 -1.05 -1.95
N PRO A 23 13.41 -0.42 -2.82
CA PRO A 23 14.77 -0.07 -2.44
C PRO A 23 14.80 0.95 -1.30
N PHE A 24 15.73 0.77 -0.37
CA PHE A 24 15.84 1.56 0.85
C PHE A 24 17.30 1.91 1.20
N GLY A 25 17.50 2.94 2.01
CA GLY A 25 18.81 3.52 2.34
C GLY A 25 19.24 4.68 1.43
N ALA A 26 20.31 5.39 1.82
CA ALA A 26 20.74 6.64 1.20
C ALA A 26 21.09 6.53 -0.30
N THR A 27 21.48 5.33 -0.74
CA THR A 27 21.88 5.01 -2.11
C THR A 27 21.06 3.87 -2.72
N HIS A 28 19.90 3.52 -2.12
CA HIS A 28 19.11 2.34 -2.50
C HIS A 28 19.91 1.04 -2.44
N GLU A 29 20.82 0.94 -1.47
CA GLU A 29 21.73 -0.19 -1.33
C GLU A 29 21.03 -1.49 -0.92
N PHE A 30 19.83 -1.38 -0.32
CA PHE A 30 19.00 -2.52 0.05
C PHE A 30 17.80 -2.61 -0.90
N PRO A 31 17.57 -3.75 -1.58
CA PRO A 31 16.46 -3.89 -2.52
C PRO A 31 15.09 -4.04 -1.85
N TYR A 32 15.07 -4.34 -0.55
CA TYR A 32 13.88 -4.47 0.28
C TYR A 32 14.23 -4.13 1.73
N PHE A 33 13.22 -3.88 2.57
CA PHE A 33 13.42 -3.62 4.00
C PHE A 33 12.25 -4.14 4.84
N GLN A 34 12.45 -4.26 6.15
CA GLN A 34 11.39 -4.59 7.11
C GLN A 34 10.91 -3.32 7.80
N GLY A 35 9.60 -3.20 8.03
CA GLY A 35 9.03 -2.07 8.77
C GLY A 35 7.75 -2.41 9.50
N ILE A 36 7.41 -1.60 10.50
CA ILE A 36 6.12 -1.64 11.19
C ILE A 36 5.19 -0.57 10.63
N ILE A 37 3.95 -0.95 10.33
CA ILE A 37 2.92 -0.03 9.84
C ILE A 37 2.49 0.88 10.97
N MET A 38 2.76 2.17 10.83
CA MET A 38 2.39 3.20 11.80
C MET A 38 1.04 3.83 11.49
N GLN A 39 0.69 3.92 10.21
CA GLN A 39 -0.57 4.51 9.73
C GLN A 39 -0.90 4.01 8.33
N ILE A 40 -2.19 4.02 7.99
CA ILE A 40 -2.69 3.72 6.65
C ILE A 40 -3.55 4.91 6.23
N ILE A 41 -3.19 5.54 5.13
CA ILE A 41 -3.91 6.65 4.52
C ILE A 41 -4.57 6.11 3.27
N LEU A 42 -5.90 6.07 3.25
CA LEU A 42 -6.63 5.67 2.05
C LEU A 42 -6.62 6.86 1.09
N ASP A 43 -6.08 6.67 -0.12
CA ASP A 43 -6.10 7.69 -1.16
C ASP A 43 -7.52 7.76 -1.72
N GLY A 44 -8.35 8.51 -1.00
CA GLY A 44 -9.70 8.87 -1.38
C GLY A 44 -9.70 10.21 -2.10
N SER A 45 -8.78 10.47 -3.04
CA SER A 45 -8.81 11.69 -3.86
C SER A 45 -10.21 11.84 -4.49
N LEU A 46 -11.03 12.67 -3.85
CA LEU A 46 -12.38 13.04 -4.29
C LEU A 46 -12.32 14.05 -5.44
N ALA A 47 -11.14 14.62 -5.71
CA ALA A 47 -10.96 15.77 -6.59
C ALA A 47 -11.34 15.49 -8.05
N ASN A 48 -11.15 14.25 -8.52
CA ASN A 48 -11.47 13.87 -9.91
C ASN A 48 -12.70 12.95 -10.04
N THR A 49 -13.33 12.55 -8.93
CA THR A 49 -14.34 11.48 -8.87
C THR A 49 -15.75 12.00 -8.54
N LEU A 50 -15.88 13.27 -8.11
CA LEU A 50 -17.15 13.90 -7.74
C LEU A 50 -17.79 14.75 -8.85
N LEU A 51 -17.70 14.34 -10.12
CA LEU A 51 -18.43 15.03 -11.19
C LEU A 51 -19.67 14.24 -11.63
N ILE A 52 -20.81 14.55 -11.01
CA ILE A 52 -22.11 14.01 -11.39
C ILE A 52 -22.59 14.77 -12.64
N ARG A 53 -22.31 14.23 -13.83
CA ARG A 53 -22.78 14.81 -15.10
C ARG A 53 -24.17 14.33 -15.53
N GLN A 54 -24.69 13.30 -14.85
CA GLN A 54 -25.97 12.66 -15.18
C GLN A 54 -26.70 12.26 -13.89
N PRO A 55 -28.03 12.36 -13.86
CA PRO A 55 -28.82 11.90 -12.72
C PRO A 55 -28.70 10.38 -12.61
N LYS A 56 -28.13 9.89 -11.51
CA LYS A 56 -28.17 8.48 -11.11
C LYS A 56 -28.79 8.38 -9.72
N GLU A 57 -29.44 7.26 -9.44
CA GLU A 57 -29.99 6.99 -8.10
C GLU A 57 -28.90 6.68 -7.07
N THR A 58 -27.77 6.12 -7.52
CA THR A 58 -26.61 5.77 -6.69
C THR A 58 -25.31 6.20 -7.35
N HIS A 59 -24.43 6.82 -6.55
CA HIS A 59 -23.06 7.16 -6.93
C HIS A 59 -22.09 6.35 -6.07
N GLU A 60 -21.04 5.83 -6.71
CA GLU A 60 -20.05 4.98 -6.06
C GLU A 60 -18.74 5.75 -5.86
N LEU A 61 -18.17 5.64 -4.66
CA LEU A 61 -16.80 6.04 -4.38
C LEU A 61 -15.94 4.77 -4.30
N VAL A 62 -14.86 4.74 -5.10
CA VAL A 62 -13.93 3.60 -5.16
C VAL A 62 -12.57 4.08 -4.68
N ILE A 63 -12.01 3.37 -3.70
CA ILE A 63 -10.65 3.57 -3.21
C ILE A 63 -9.75 2.61 -3.99
N THR A 64 -8.85 3.15 -4.80
CA THR A 64 -7.99 2.34 -5.67
C THR A 64 -6.60 2.13 -5.10
N SER A 65 -6.16 2.96 -4.14
CA SER A 65 -4.84 2.83 -3.52
C SER A 65 -4.84 3.25 -2.05
N ALA A 66 -3.81 2.80 -1.33
CA ALA A 66 -3.55 3.16 0.05
C ALA A 66 -2.07 3.47 0.25
N VAL A 67 -1.76 4.47 1.07
CA VAL A 67 -0.41 4.84 1.48
C VAL A 67 -0.16 4.34 2.89
N TYR A 68 0.82 3.46 3.03
CA TYR A 68 1.27 2.91 4.30
C TYR A 68 2.45 3.72 4.81
N GLY A 69 2.29 4.38 5.95
CA GLY A 69 3.38 5.04 6.65
C GLY A 69 4.10 4.02 7.53
N LEU A 70 5.32 3.68 7.17
CA LEU A 70 6.12 2.63 7.80
C LEU A 70 7.27 3.24 8.60
N LYS A 71 7.58 2.63 9.75
CA LYS A 71 8.82 2.86 10.47
C LYS A 71 9.78 1.69 10.18
N PRO A 72 10.95 1.94 9.57
CA PRO A 72 11.93 0.89 9.32
C PRO A 72 12.39 0.19 10.62
N MET A 73 12.68 -1.11 10.51
CA MET A 73 13.09 -2.00 11.59
C MET A 73 14.31 -2.84 11.18
N GLY A 74 14.85 -3.61 12.13
CA GLY A 74 16.02 -4.47 11.89
C GLY A 74 17.27 -3.63 11.63
N GLU A 75 17.93 -3.89 10.51
CA GLU A 75 19.15 -3.20 10.07
C GLU A 75 18.94 -1.69 9.83
N HIS A 76 17.70 -1.26 9.67
CA HIS A 76 17.30 0.13 9.40
C HIS A 76 16.72 0.86 10.63
N THR A 77 16.89 0.28 11.81
CA THR A 77 16.32 0.86 13.03
C THR A 77 16.91 2.25 13.30
N GLY A 78 16.04 3.25 13.43
CA GLY A 78 16.42 4.64 13.70
C GLY A 78 16.35 5.55 12.47
N GLU A 79 16.16 4.98 11.28
CA GLU A 79 15.93 5.74 10.06
C GLU A 79 14.55 6.42 10.04
N ALA A 80 14.40 7.39 9.13
CA ALA A 80 13.17 8.14 8.97
C ALA A 80 12.01 7.26 8.50
N ARG A 81 10.78 7.70 8.78
CA ARG A 81 9.58 7.02 8.29
C ARG A 81 9.49 7.10 6.76
N VAL A 82 8.96 6.05 6.16
CA VAL A 82 8.80 5.92 4.71
C VAL A 82 7.32 5.74 4.39
N ASN A 83 6.89 6.29 3.26
CA ASN A 83 5.53 6.07 2.74
C ASN A 83 5.60 5.12 1.55
N VAL A 84 4.80 4.05 1.61
CA VAL A 84 4.69 3.05 0.54
C VAL A 84 3.27 3.07 0.00
N THR A 85 3.12 3.35 -1.29
CA THR A 85 1.82 3.34 -1.96
C THR A 85 1.53 1.94 -2.52
N VAL A 86 0.38 1.37 -2.14
CA VAL A 86 -0.11 0.06 -2.57
C VAL A 86 -1.37 0.26 -3.41
N GLN A 87 -1.40 -0.35 -4.60
CA GLN A 87 -2.60 -0.41 -5.42
C GLN A 87 -3.53 -1.51 -4.87
N LEU A 88 -4.75 -1.14 -4.52
CA LEU A 88 -5.79 -2.05 -4.07
C LEU A 88 -6.56 -2.65 -5.26
N LEU A 89 -6.58 -1.96 -6.42
CA LEU A 89 -7.32 -2.36 -7.62
C LEU A 89 -6.54 -2.02 -8.93
N PRO A 90 -6.09 -3.00 -9.72
CA PRO A 90 -5.91 -4.41 -9.33
C PRO A 90 -4.92 -4.49 -8.17
N HIS A 91 -5.09 -5.49 -7.30
CA HIS A 91 -4.19 -5.68 -6.17
C HIS A 91 -2.75 -5.86 -6.66
N ARG A 92 -1.85 -4.95 -6.29
CA ARG A 92 -0.41 -5.13 -6.47
C ARG A 92 0.26 -5.25 -5.13
N THR A 93 1.04 -6.32 -4.97
CA THR A 93 1.69 -6.65 -3.70
C THR A 93 3.03 -5.94 -3.63
N SER A 94 3.15 -4.98 -2.71
CA SER A 94 4.42 -4.35 -2.35
C SER A 94 4.79 -4.57 -0.88
N LEU A 95 3.88 -5.21 -0.13
CA LEU A 95 4.00 -5.52 1.28
C LEU A 95 3.75 -7.02 1.46
N PHE A 96 4.59 -7.67 2.25
CA PHE A 96 4.58 -9.11 2.49
C PHE A 96 4.61 -9.38 3.99
N ALA A 97 3.96 -10.44 4.46
CA ALA A 97 3.94 -10.77 5.87
C ALA A 97 5.29 -11.34 6.32
N THR A 98 5.96 -12.07 5.42
CA THR A 98 7.23 -12.75 5.69
C THR A 98 8.30 -12.39 4.66
N LYS A 99 9.57 -12.65 4.99
CA LYS A 99 10.68 -12.41 4.06
C LYS A 99 10.61 -13.41 2.91
N GLU A 100 10.21 -14.64 3.22
CA GLU A 100 10.05 -15.74 2.29
C GLU A 100 9.03 -15.39 1.20
N GLU A 101 7.86 -14.86 1.57
CA GLU A 101 6.85 -14.39 0.61
C GLU A 101 7.39 -13.32 -0.36
N LEU A 102 8.19 -12.37 0.16
CA LEU A 102 8.83 -11.35 -0.66
C LEU A 102 9.84 -11.96 -1.64
N MET A 103 10.68 -12.88 -1.17
CA MET A 103 11.67 -13.57 -2.00
C MET A 103 10.99 -14.42 -3.09
N ASP A 104 9.92 -15.14 -2.75
CA ASP A 104 9.16 -15.93 -3.71
C ASP A 104 8.55 -15.06 -4.80
N TYR A 105 8.01 -13.90 -4.43
CA TYR A 105 7.49 -12.91 -5.38
C TYR A 105 8.57 -12.35 -6.31
N GLN A 106 9.72 -11.95 -5.76
CA GLN A 106 10.84 -11.44 -6.56
C GLN A 106 11.39 -12.51 -7.53
N ASN A 107 11.43 -13.77 -7.10
CA ASN A 107 11.84 -14.88 -7.95
C ASN A 107 10.85 -15.15 -9.09
N GLN A 108 9.56 -14.98 -8.86
CA GLN A 108 8.55 -15.10 -9.92
C GLN A 108 8.74 -14.00 -10.97
N LEU A 109 8.93 -12.75 -10.54
CA LEU A 109 9.18 -11.62 -11.45
C LEU A 109 10.46 -11.76 -12.29
N HIS A 110 11.49 -12.44 -11.77
CA HIS A 110 12.76 -12.61 -12.49
C HIS A 110 12.72 -13.74 -13.54
N ASN A 111 11.69 -14.59 -13.50
CA ASN A 111 11.50 -15.75 -14.39
C ASN A 111 10.42 -15.54 -15.47
N GLU A 112 9.80 -14.36 -15.52
CA GLU A 112 8.87 -13.92 -16.58
C GLU A 112 9.58 -13.01 -17.60
#